data_AF-A0A822G7F2-F1
#
_entry.id   AF-A0A822G7F2-F1
#
_cell.length_a   1.000
_cell.length_b   1.000
_cell.length_c   1.000
_cell.angle_alpha   90.00
_cell.angle_beta   90.00
_cell.angle_gamma   90.00
#
_symmetry.space_group_name_H-M   'P 1'
#
loop_
_entity.id
_entity.type
_entity.pdbx_description
1 polymer ?
#
loop_
_entity_poly.entity_id
_entity_poly.type
_entity_poly.pdbx_seq_one_letter_code
_entity_poly.pdbx_strand_id
1 'polypeptide(L)' 'VYFILSDNDNDTGLRLLDAEGSILERGNIDLFLMAVSSCLGPSNYLRIGHDNSGDSSDASWFLK' A
#
# COMPACT_ATOMS: atom_id res chain seq x y z
N VAL A 1 4.89 1.49 -5.22
CA VAL A 1 4.46 0.61 -4.10
C VAL A 1 2.96 0.38 -4.20
N TYR A 2 2.47 -0.80 -3.81
CA TYR A 2 1.05 -1.12 -3.82
C TYR A 2 0.63 -1.83 -2.54
N PHE A 3 -0.68 -1.89 -2.31
CA PHE A 3 -1.27 -2.78 -1.33
C PHE A 3 -2.52 -3.47 -1.86
N ILE A 4 -2.90 -4.53 -1.16
CA ILE A 4 -4.15 -5.27 -1.34
C ILE A 4 -4.73 -5.47 0.06
N LEU A 5 -5.98 -5.09 0.24
CA LEU A 5 -6.73 -5.38 1.45
C LEU A 5 -7.73 -6.49 1.14
N SER A 6 -7.64 -7.58 1.88
CA SER A 6 -8.46 -8.78 1.68
C SER A 6 -9.33 -9.05 2.89
N ASP A 7 -10.53 -9.56 2.65
CA ASP A 7 -11.34 -10.25 3.65
C ASP A 7 -11.20 -11.77 3.47
N ASN A 8 -12.12 -12.56 4.03
CA ASN A 8 -12.06 -14.02 3.93
C ASN A 8 -12.34 -14.57 2.52
N ASP A 9 -13.15 -13.85 1.73
CA ASP A 9 -13.72 -14.34 0.47
C ASP A 9 -13.36 -13.47 -0.74
N ASN A 10 -12.93 -12.23 -0.52
CA ASN A 10 -12.63 -11.23 -1.56
C ASN A 10 -11.42 -10.36 -1.21
N ASP A 11 -10.96 -9.60 -2.20
CA ASP A 11 -9.99 -8.54 -2.01
C ASP A 11 -10.36 -7.27 -2.76
N THR A 12 -9.76 -6.15 -2.35
CA THR A 12 -9.99 -4.86 -3.00
C THR A 12 -9.39 -4.81 -4.41
N GLY A 13 -8.53 -5.74 -4.79
CA GLY A 13 -7.62 -5.66 -5.92
C GLY A 13 -6.37 -4.85 -5.60
N LEU A 14 -5.47 -4.76 -6.57
CA LEU A 14 -4.23 -3.97 -6.46
C LEU A 14 -4.56 -2.48 -6.34
N ARG A 15 -3.94 -1.84 -5.36
CA ARG A 15 -4.10 -0.41 -5.08
C ARG A 15 -2.73 0.24 -4.99
N LEU A 16 -2.45 1.14 -5.92
CA LEU A 16 -1.20 1.87 -5.96
C LEU A 16 -1.19 2.93 -4.85
N LEU A 17 -0.08 3.02 -4.13
CA LEU A 17 0.21 4.14 -3.24
C LEU A 17 0.85 5.22 -4.09
N ASP A 18 0.04 6.21 -4.47
CA ASP A 18 0.43 7.32 -5.32
C ASP A 18 -0.20 8.61 -4.80
N ALA A 19 0.56 9.69 -4.83
CA ALA A 19 0.12 11.02 -4.44
C ALA A 19 1.08 12.08 -5.01
N GLU A 20 0.58 13.31 -5.13
CA GLU A 20 1.37 14.46 -5.55
C GLU A 20 2.48 14.77 -4.53
N GLY A 21 3.71 14.95 -5.01
CA GLY A 21 4.87 15.26 -4.18
C GLY A 21 5.73 14.05 -3.83
N SER A 22 6.61 14.22 -2.86
CA SER A 22 7.49 13.16 -2.36
C SER A 22 6.75 12.35 -1.29
N ILE A 23 6.75 11.02 -1.47
CA ILE A 23 6.06 10.05 -0.63
C ILE A 23 6.99 8.85 -0.36
N LEU A 24 6.71 8.10 0.70
CA LEU A 24 7.43 6.89 1.09
C LEU A 24 8.91 7.12 1.42
N GLU A 25 9.23 8.36 1.80
CA GLU A 25 10.57 8.76 2.20
C GLU A 25 11.01 8.09 3.51
N ARG A 26 12.32 7.87 3.64
CA ARG A 26 12.89 7.24 4.82
C ARG A 26 12.55 8.04 6.09
N GLY A 27 11.90 7.36 7.04
CA GLY A 27 11.55 7.95 8.35
C GLY A 27 10.31 8.83 8.33
N ASN A 28 9.66 8.97 7.18
CA ASN A 28 8.40 9.69 7.07
C ASN A 28 7.19 8.80 7.44
N ILE A 29 6.07 9.43 7.77
CA ILE A 29 4.77 8.78 7.91
C ILE A 29 3.82 9.43 6.90
N ASP A 30 3.44 8.68 5.88
CA ASP A 30 2.50 9.11 4.87
C ASP A 30 1.09 8.58 5.16
N LEU A 31 0.08 9.43 4.95
CA LEU A 31 -1.33 9.09 5.16
C LEU A 31 -2.05 9.01 3.81
N PHE A 32 -2.62 7.83 3.53
CA PHE A 32 -3.43 7.60 2.33
C PHE A 32 -4.88 7.30 2.74
N LEU A 33 -5.84 7.89 2.04
CA LEU A 33 -7.26 7.60 2.21
C LEU A 33 -7.76 6.74 1.05
N MET A 34 -8.48 5.67 1.39
CA MET A 34 -9.09 4.76 0.42
C MET A 34 -10.58 4.58 0.69
N ALA A 35 -11.36 4.54 -0.39
CA ALA A 35 -12.74 4.06 -0.36
C ALA A 35 -12.83 2.63 -0.92
N VAL A 36 -13.71 1.83 -0.33
CA VAL A 36 -14.10 0.50 -0.82
C VAL A 36 -15.60 0.49 -1.13
N SER A 37 -16.01 -0.28 -2.13
CA SER A 37 -17.40 -0.34 -2.58
C SER A 37 -18.35 -1.04 -1.61
N SER A 38 -17.81 -1.84 -0.68
CA SER A 38 -18.58 -2.63 0.28
C SER A 38 -17.78 -2.80 1.58
N CYS A 39 -18.49 -3.10 2.67
CA CYS A 39 -17.87 -3.43 3.96
C CYS A 39 -17.06 -4.73 3.83
N LEU A 40 -15.83 -4.74 4.35
CA LEU A 40 -14.93 -5.90 4.32
C LEU A 40 -15.15 -6.88 5.49
N GLY A 41 -16.01 -6.51 6.44
CA GLY A 41 -16.28 -7.34 7.61
C GLY A 41 -15.13 -7.34 8.65
N PRO A 42 -15.18 -8.27 9.62
CA PRO A 42 -14.35 -8.22 10.82
C PRO A 42 -12.93 -8.79 10.65
N SER A 43 -12.73 -9.70 9.71
CA SER A 43 -11.44 -10.35 9.46
C SER A 43 -10.83 -9.78 8.20
N ASN A 44 -9.73 -9.06 8.34
CA ASN A 44 -9.05 -8.42 7.22
C ASN A 44 -7.55 -8.71 7.27
N TYR A 45 -6.94 -8.85 6.10
CA TYR A 45 -5.51 -9.00 5.92
C TYR A 45 -5.00 -7.94 4.95
N LEU A 46 -3.92 -7.25 5.32
CA LEU A 46 -3.27 -6.25 4.50
C LEU A 46 -1.96 -6.80 3.94
N ARG A 47 -1.83 -6.80 2.62
CA ARG A 47 -0.58 -7.09 1.91
C ARG A 47 -0.03 -5.80 1.33
N ILE A 48 1.23 -5.49 1.61
CA ILE A 48 1.96 -4.37 1.01
C ILE A 48 3.11 -4.94 0.19
N GLY A 49 3.36 -4.36 -0.98
CA GLY A 49 4.40 -4.82 -1.90
C GLY A 49 4.97 -3.71 -2.77
N HIS A 50 6.12 -3.99 -3.38
CA HIS A 50 6.76 -3.13 -4.37
C HIS A 50 7.46 -4.02 -5.41
N ASP A 51 7.81 -3.44 -6.54
CA ASP A 51 8.42 -4.10 -7.70
C ASP A 51 9.93 -3.87 -7.81
N ASN A 52 10.55 -3.24 -6.79
CA ASN A 52 11.95 -2.78 -6.80
C ASN A 52 12.29 -1.82 -7.95
N SER A 53 11.31 -1.13 -8.53
CA SER A 53 11.59 -0.04 -9.47
C SER A 53 12.17 1.18 -8.76
N GLY A 54 12.89 2.03 -9.51
CA GLY A 54 13.58 3.22 -8.99
C GLY A 54 15.10 3.12 -9.08
N ASP A 55 15.78 4.21 -8.73
CA ASP A 55 17.25 4.23 -8.66
C ASP A 55 17.73 3.32 -7.52
N SER A 56 18.90 2.71 -7.71
CA SER A 56 19.37 1.62 -6.84
C SER A 56 19.49 1.98 -5.35
N SER A 57 19.72 3.25 -5.02
CA SER A 57 19.76 3.76 -3.64
C SER A 57 18.39 3.79 -2.97
N ASP A 58 17.32 3.93 -3.75
CA ASP A 58 15.96 4.25 -3.27
C ASP A 58 14.94 3.16 -3.64
N ALA A 59 15.33 2.16 -4.43
CA ALA A 59 14.50 1.03 -4.82
C ALA A 59 14.16 0.07 -3.66
N SER A 60 14.94 0.09 -2.57
CA SER A 60 14.75 -0.75 -1.39
C SER A 60 13.97 -0.02 -0.30
N TRP A 61 13.04 -0.72 0.36
CA TRP A 61 12.22 -0.13 1.42
C TRP A 61 12.13 -1.03 2.65
N PHE A 62 11.98 -0.41 3.82
CA PHE A 62 11.69 -1.09 5.08
C PHE A 62 10.47 -0.41 5.70
N LEU A 63 9.38 -1.16 5.79
CA LEU A 63 8.16 -0.74 6.48
C LEU A 63 8.23 -1.21 7.94
N LYS A 64 8.13 -0.28 8.88
CA LYS A 64 8.23 -0.52 10.32
C LYS A 64 6.85 -0.75 10.95
#